data_AF-Q54732-F1
#
_entry.id   AF-Q54732-F1
#
_cell.length_a   1.000
_cell.length_b   1.000
_cell.length_c   1.000
_cell.angle_alpha   90.00
_cell.angle_beta   90.00
_cell.angle_gamma   90.00
#
_symmetry.space_group_name_H-M   'P 1'
#
loop_
_entity.id
_entity.type
_entity.pdbx_description
1 polymer ?
#
loop_
_entity_poly.entity_id
_entity_poly.type
_entity_poly.pdbx_seq_one_letter_code
_entity_poly.pdbx_strand_id
1 'polypeptide(L)' 'MKRTPQTELPDWEAIADLDAIVVDKRARKRATAAKGRRRDRRYGKRLLQHQIDAIAEDCDLDEEA' A
#
# COMPACT_ATOMS: atom_id res chain seq x y z
N MET A 1 -16.76 4.11 -4.39
CA MET A 1 -15.42 3.47 -4.46
C MET A 1 -14.68 3.72 -3.16
N LYS A 2 -14.37 2.65 -2.41
CA LYS A 2 -13.56 2.73 -1.18
C LYS A 2 -12.07 2.91 -1.57
N ARG A 3 -11.30 3.61 -0.73
CA ARG A 3 -9.84 3.74 -0.90
C ARG A 3 -9.20 2.42 -0.47
N THR A 4 -8.10 2.03 -1.09
CA THR A 4 -7.24 0.96 -0.57
C THR A 4 -6.83 1.30 0.87
N PRO A 5 -7.04 0.39 1.83
CA PRO A 5 -6.40 0.50 3.14
C PRO A 5 -4.89 0.60 2.95
N GLN A 6 -4.21 1.43 3.74
CA GLN A 6 -2.76 1.55 3.66
C GLN A 6 -2.07 0.73 4.74
N THR A 7 -2.73 -0.31 5.24
CA THR A 7 -2.32 -1.07 6.41
C THR A 7 -1.60 -2.35 5.98
N GLU A 8 -2.27 -3.22 5.24
CA GLU A 8 -1.73 -4.53 4.88
C GLU A 8 -2.12 -4.90 3.44
N LEU A 9 -1.26 -5.69 2.81
CA LEU A 9 -1.58 -6.35 1.55
C LEU A 9 -2.50 -7.56 1.82
N PRO A 10 -3.39 -7.91 0.89
CA PRO A 10 -4.28 -9.06 1.05
C PRO A 10 -3.52 -10.40 1.00
N ASP A 11 -2.47 -10.49 0.19
CA ASP A 11 -1.54 -11.63 0.12
C ASP A 11 -0.14 -11.14 -0.34
N TRP A 12 0.85 -12.03 -0.37
CA TRP A 12 2.21 -11.71 -0.80
C TRP A 12 2.36 -11.60 -2.33
N GLU A 13 1.52 -12.30 -3.10
CA GLU A 13 1.54 -12.29 -4.57
C GLU A 13 1.06 -10.94 -5.13
N ALA A 14 0.18 -10.27 -4.39
CA ALA A 14 -0.36 -8.95 -4.63
C ALA A 14 0.71 -7.85 -4.71
N ILE A 15 1.93 -8.10 -4.22
CA ILE A 15 3.07 -7.19 -4.40
C ILE A 15 3.37 -7.00 -5.90
N ALA A 16 3.22 -8.05 -6.72
CA ALA A 16 3.50 -7.99 -8.15
C ALA A 16 2.54 -7.05 -8.89
N ASP A 17 1.31 -6.93 -8.41
CA ASP A 17 0.23 -6.12 -9.00
C ASP A 17 -0.17 -4.94 -8.09
N LEU A 18 0.82 -4.31 -7.44
CA LEU A 18 0.59 -3.20 -6.51
C LEU A 18 -0.23 -2.05 -7.13
N ASP A 19 -0.01 -1.76 -8.42
CA ASP A 19 -0.72 -0.71 -9.15
C ASP A 19 -2.21 -1.04 -9.37
N ALA A 20 -2.59 -2.32 -9.44
CA ALA A 20 -3.99 -2.75 -9.54
C ALA A 20 -4.71 -2.64 -8.19
N ILE A 21 -3.97 -2.74 -7.09
CA ILE A 21 -4.50 -2.71 -5.72
C ILE A 21 -4.63 -1.28 -5.21
N VAL A 22 -3.73 -0.39 -5.61
CA VAL A 22 -3.70 0.99 -5.14
C VAL A 22 -4.72 1.85 -5.88
N VAL A 23 -5.77 2.25 -5.16
CA VAL A 23 -6.90 3.01 -5.69
C VAL A 23 -7.02 4.36 -5.01
N ASP A 24 -6.71 5.45 -5.73
CA ASP A 24 -7.08 6.81 -5.29
C ASP A 24 -8.59 7.06 -5.46
N LYS A 25 -9.35 6.99 -4.37
CA LYS A 25 -10.79 7.35 -4.35
C LYS A 25 -11.07 8.79 -4.81
N ARG A 26 -10.08 9.67 -4.81
CA ARG A 26 -10.19 11.07 -5.24
C ARG A 26 -9.80 11.27 -6.70
N ALA A 27 -9.37 10.22 -7.40
CA ALA A 27 -9.08 10.24 -8.83
C ALA A 27 -10.25 10.86 -9.62
N ARG A 28 -11.47 10.42 -9.31
CA ARG A 28 -12.71 10.89 -9.96
C ARG A 28 -13.18 12.28 -9.50
N LYS A 29 -12.72 12.79 -8.34
CA LYS A 29 -13.28 13.99 -7.72
C LYS A 29 -12.49 15.25 -8.05
N ARG A 30 -11.15 15.22 -7.94
CA ARG A 30 -10.29 16.42 -8.03
C ARG A 30 -8.83 16.13 -8.43
N ALA A 31 -8.55 14.99 -9.05
CA ALA A 31 -7.18 14.67 -9.46
C ALA A 31 -7.03 14.87 -10.97
N THR A 32 -6.07 15.71 -11.36
CA THR A 32 -5.52 15.61 -12.72
C THR A 32 -4.81 14.27 -12.86
N ALA A 33 -4.65 13.76 -14.09
CA ALA A 33 -3.99 12.47 -14.32
C ALA A 33 -2.60 12.39 -13.65
N ALA A 34 -1.82 13.48 -13.70
CA ALA A 34 -0.53 13.57 -13.01
C ALA A 34 -0.64 13.50 -11.48
N LYS A 35 -1.67 14.14 -10.90
CA LYS A 35 -1.92 14.13 -9.45
C LYS A 35 -2.40 12.76 -8.96
N GLY A 36 -3.18 12.04 -9.78
CA GLY A 36 -3.55 10.64 -9.55
C GLY A 36 -2.31 9.77 -9.45
N ARG A 37 -1.50 9.73 -10.52
CA ARG A 37 -0.25 8.95 -10.56
C ARG A 37 0.69 9.24 -9.38
N ARG A 38 0.85 10.51 -8.98
CA ARG A 38 1.70 10.86 -7.83
C ARG A 38 1.16 10.30 -6.52
N ARG A 39 -0.17 10.25 -6.37
CA ARG A 39 -0.83 9.71 -5.18
C ARG A 39 -0.81 8.21 -5.15
N ASP A 40 -1.04 7.55 -6.27
CA ASP A 40 -0.98 6.09 -6.37
C ASP A 40 0.42 5.63 -5.97
N ARG A 41 1.49 6.24 -6.52
CA ARG A 41 2.87 5.97 -6.06
C ARG A 41 3.08 6.19 -4.56
N ARG A 42 2.52 7.26 -3.99
CA ARG A 42 2.62 7.52 -2.54
C ARG A 42 1.90 6.45 -1.74
N TYR A 43 0.74 6.00 -2.20
CA TYR A 43 -0.07 5.01 -1.52
C TYR A 43 0.57 3.63 -1.59
N GLY A 44 1.10 3.23 -2.74
CA GLY A 44 1.91 2.02 -2.90
C GLY A 44 3.13 2.02 -1.98
N LYS A 45 3.93 3.11 -1.98
CA LYS A 45 5.09 3.21 -1.08
C LYS A 45 4.71 3.05 0.39
N ARG A 46 3.59 3.65 0.82
CA ARG A 46 3.15 3.57 2.21
C ARG A 46 2.65 2.17 2.57
N LEU A 47 1.94 1.52 1.65
CA LEU A 47 1.47 0.14 1.85
C LEU A 47 2.65 -0.83 2.01
N LEU A 48 3.64 -0.74 1.11
CA LEU A 48 4.86 -1.55 1.20
C LEU A 48 5.64 -1.26 2.49
N GLN A 49 5.74 0.00 2.92
CA GLN A 49 6.41 0.34 4.18
C GLN A 49 5.73 -0.33 5.37
N HIS A 50 4.39 -0.24 5.46
CA HIS A 50 3.66 -0.91 6.54
C HIS A 50 3.85 -2.43 6.51
N GLN A 51 3.94 -3.03 5.32
CA GLN A 51 4.24 -4.46 5.20
C GLN A 51 5.65 -4.81 5.69
N ILE A 52 6.66 -3.99 5.37
CA ILE A 52 8.03 -4.16 5.86
C ILE A 52 8.08 -4.01 7.37
N ASP A 53 7.41 -2.99 7.93
CA ASP A 53 7.38 -2.73 9.36
C ASP A 53 6.72 -3.90 10.11
N ALA A 54 5.60 -4.44 9.58
CA ALA A 54 4.94 -5.61 10.15
C ALA A 54 5.82 -6.87 10.13
N ILE A 55 6.52 -7.12 9.01
CA ILE A 55 7.45 -8.25 8.91
C ILE A 55 8.63 -8.08 9.88
N ALA A 56 9.15 -6.86 10.04
CA ALA A 56 10.23 -6.59 10.97
C ALA A 56 9.81 -6.83 12.43
N GLU A 57 8.61 -6.35 12.82
CA GLU A 57 8.03 -6.62 14.14
C GLU A 57 7.85 -8.13 14.38
N ASP A 58 7.38 -8.89 13.38
CA ASP A 58 7.24 -10.35 13.49
C ASP A 58 8.60 -11.04 13.64
N CYS A 59 9.64 -10.61 12.91
CA CYS A 59 10.99 -11.16 13.02
C CYS A 59 11.65 -10.88 14.37
N ASP A 60 11.42 -9.71 14.97
CA ASP A 60 11.97 -9.36 16.27
C ASP A 60 11.34 -10.19 17.41
N LEU A 61 10.09 -10.67 17.24
CA LEU A 61 9.41 -11.54 18.21
C LEU A 61 9.99 -12.97 18.24
N ASP A 62 10.52 -13.45 17.11
CA ASP A 62 11.09 -14.79 16.99
C ASP A 62 12.50 -14.90 17.61
N GLU A 63 13.20 -13.79 17.85
CA GLU A 63 14.53 -13.79 18.49
C GLU A 63 14.47 -13.75 20.03
N GLU A 64 13.34 -13.37 20.63
CA GLU A 64 13.15 -13.29 22.10
C GLU A 64 12.48 -14.53 22.74
N ALA A 65 12.14 -15.57 21.96
CA ALA A 65 11.46 -16.80 22.42
C ALA A 65 12.40 -18.00 22.59
#